data_AF-A0A935HJ08-F1
#
_entry.id   AF-A0A935HJ08-F1
#
_cell.length_a   1.000
_cell.length_b   1.000
_cell.length_c   1.000
_cell.angle_alpha   90.00
_cell.angle_beta   90.00
_cell.angle_gamma   90.00
#
_symmetry.space_group_name_H-M   'P 1'
#
loop_
_entity.id
_entity.type
_entity.pdbx_description
1 polymer ?
#
loop_
_entity_poly.entity_id
_entity_poly.type
_entity_poly.pdbx_seq_one_letter_code
_entity_poly.pdbx_strand_id
1 'polypeptide(L)'
;MNSAIEKAGGKIDKIYYCTSINNKNFDRKPNPGMALRAKAAFHEVDLSKSIMVGNNISDMLFGRAAGMYTVFVTTTLPEVKLPHPYIDLVFNNLNEFVDNLP
;
A
#
# COMPACT_ATOMS: atom_id res chain seq x y z
N MET A 1 -4.36 -10.14 15.68
CA MET A 1 -3.42 -9.52 14.71
C MET A 1 -2.62 -8.41 15.37
N ASN A 2 -3.25 -7.34 15.89
CA ASN A 2 -2.54 -6.22 16.55
C ASN A 2 -1.61 -6.67 17.70
N SER A 3 -2.04 -7.61 18.55
CA SER A 3 -1.23 -8.06 19.68
C SER A 3 0.15 -8.63 19.31
N ALA A 4 0.31 -9.28 18.14
CA ALA A 4 1.62 -9.77 17.71
C ALA A 4 2.53 -8.63 17.25
N ILE A 5 1.95 -7.61 16.62
CA ILE A 5 2.65 -6.42 16.11
C ILE A 5 3.11 -5.55 17.30
N GLU A 6 2.22 -5.31 18.25
CA GLU A 6 2.52 -4.57 19.49
C GLU A 6 3.60 -5.26 20.32
N LYS A 7 3.54 -6.59 20.45
CA LYS A 7 4.58 -7.38 21.14
C LYS A 7 5.95 -7.28 20.46
N ALA A 8 5.98 -7.07 19.14
CA ALA A 8 7.21 -6.82 18.38
C ALA A 8 7.62 -5.33 18.38
N GLY A 9 6.92 -4.46 19.12
CA GLY A 9 7.20 -3.03 19.20
C GLY A 9 6.63 -2.19 18.04
N GLY A 10 5.85 -2.80 17.13
CA GLY A 10 5.19 -2.11 16.04
C GLY A 10 3.92 -1.39 16.48
N LYS A 11 3.54 -0.35 15.73
CA LYS A 11 2.32 0.44 15.95
C LYS A 11 1.53 0.56 14.65
N ILE A 12 0.22 0.36 14.72
CA ILE A 12 -0.72 0.66 13.62
C ILE A 12 -1.69 1.73 14.11
N ASP A 13 -1.63 2.92 13.54
CA ASP A 13 -2.52 4.02 13.93
C ASP A 13 -3.97 3.80 13.50
N LYS A 14 -4.18 3.23 12.31
CA LYS A 14 -5.53 2.93 11.80
C LYS A 14 -5.53 1.83 10.75
N ILE A 15 -6.64 1.10 10.68
CA ILE A 15 -6.91 0.10 9.64
C ILE A 15 -8.14 0.54 8.84
N TYR A 16 -7.97 0.68 7.53
CA TYR A 16 -9.05 0.90 6.58
C TYR A 16 -9.21 -0.33 5.69
N TYR A 17 -10.44 -0.76 5.47
CA TYR A 17 -10.75 -1.94 4.68
C TYR A 17 -12.07 -1.75 3.92
N CYS A 18 -12.22 -2.47 2.80
CA CYS A 18 -13.45 -2.48 2.00
C CYS A 18 -13.99 -3.91 1.94
N THR A 19 -15.25 -4.09 2.35
CA THR A 19 -15.95 -5.39 2.31
C THR A 19 -16.74 -5.60 1.02
N SER A 20 -16.83 -4.58 0.17
CA SER A 20 -17.63 -4.63 -1.05
C SER A 20 -16.91 -5.42 -2.14
N ILE A 21 -17.65 -6.32 -2.78
CA ILE A 21 -17.22 -7.00 -4.01
C ILE A 21 -17.58 -6.22 -5.29
N ASN A 22 -18.02 -4.97 -5.18
CA ASN A 22 -18.29 -4.13 -6.33
C ASN A 22 -17.03 -3.32 -6.71
N ASN A 23 -16.54 -3.48 -7.94
CA ASN A 23 -15.38 -2.72 -8.45
C ASN A 23 -15.63 -1.21 -8.56
N LYS A 24 -16.90 -0.78 -8.56
CA LYS A 24 -17.28 0.65 -8.52
C LYS A 24 -17.24 1.23 -7.10
N ASN A 25 -17.03 0.42 -6.07
CA ASN A 25 -16.92 0.94 -4.71
C ASN A 25 -15.65 1.79 -4.59
N PHE A 26 -15.81 3.03 -4.14
CA PHE A 26 -14.72 4.00 -4.02
C PHE A 26 -13.59 3.57 -3.08
N ASP A 27 -13.91 2.77 -2.04
CA ASP A 27 -12.90 2.26 -1.11
C ASP A 27 -12.28 0.94 -1.59
N ARG A 28 -12.80 0.33 -2.66
CA ARG A 28 -12.22 -0.89 -3.21
C ARG A 28 -11.07 -0.54 -4.15
N LYS A 29 -9.87 -1.05 -3.83
CA LYS A 29 -8.71 -1.00 -4.73
C LYS A 29 -9.10 -1.53 -6.13
N PRO A 30 -8.72 -0.84 -7.22
CA PRO A 30 -7.68 0.19 -7.31
C PRO A 30 -8.12 1.63 -6.96
N ASN A 31 -9.36 1.87 -6.53
CA ASN A 31 -9.83 3.22 -6.20
C ASN A 31 -9.19 3.76 -4.91
N PRO A 32 -8.83 5.06 -4.82
CA PRO A 32 -8.02 5.62 -3.74
C PRO A 32 -8.80 5.88 -2.44
N GLY A 33 -10.07 5.48 -2.33
CA GLY A 33 -10.96 5.91 -1.25
C GLY A 33 -10.42 5.66 0.15
N MET A 34 -9.81 4.49 0.39
CA MET A 34 -9.19 4.21 1.69
C MET A 34 -8.04 5.15 2.04
N ALA A 35 -7.20 5.54 1.07
CA ALA A 35 -6.11 6.48 1.30
C ALA A 35 -6.64 7.90 1.58
N LEU A 36 -7.68 8.31 0.86
CA LEU A 36 -8.32 9.61 1.07
C LEU A 36 -9.03 9.69 2.42
N ARG A 37 -9.63 8.59 2.90
CA ARG A 37 -10.15 8.48 4.27
C ARG A 37 -9.05 8.58 5.32
N ALA A 38 -7.86 8.01 5.05
CA ALA A 38 -6.71 8.15 5.93
C ALA A 38 -6.25 9.61 6.01
N LYS A 39 -6.06 10.28 4.86
CA LYS A 39 -5.73 11.71 4.81
C LYS A 39 -6.76 12.59 5.51
N ALA A 40 -8.05 12.29 5.38
CA ALA A 40 -9.11 13.03 6.05
C ALA A 40 -9.13 12.84 7.57
N ALA A 41 -8.60 11.72 8.09
CA ALA A 41 -8.52 11.47 9.53
C ALA A 41 -7.21 11.96 10.16
N PHE A 42 -6.13 12.03 9.36
CA PHE A 42 -4.80 12.46 9.77
C PHE A 42 -4.34 13.58 8.83
N HIS A 43 -4.62 14.83 9.20
CA HIS A 43 -4.36 16.00 8.36
C HIS A 43 -2.86 16.22 8.11
N GLU A 44 -2.01 15.69 8.98
CA GLU A 44 -0.55 15.67 8.86
C GLU A 44 -0.03 14.72 7.78
N VAL A 45 -0.87 13.78 7.28
CA VAL A 45 -0.47 12.83 6.24
C VAL A 45 -0.45 13.50 4.86
N ASP A 46 0.75 13.57 4.29
CA ASP A 46 0.96 13.95 2.89
C ASP A 46 1.09 12.70 2.01
N LEU A 47 0.07 12.42 1.20
CA LEU A 47 0.05 11.25 0.32
C LEU A 47 1.17 11.29 -0.73
N SER A 48 1.66 12.47 -1.12
CA SER A 48 2.76 12.60 -2.08
C SER A 48 4.11 12.15 -1.51
N LYS A 49 4.22 12.12 -0.18
CA LYS A 49 5.38 11.61 0.57
C LYS A 49 5.13 10.22 1.15
N SER A 50 3.97 9.63 0.86
CA SER A 50 3.59 8.33 1.38
C SER A 50 3.98 7.21 0.42
N ILE A 51 4.23 6.02 0.98
CA ILE A 51 4.64 4.83 0.24
C ILE A 51 3.53 3.78 0.32
N MET A 52 3.08 3.30 -0.84
CA MET A 52 2.18 2.15 -0.95
C MET A 52 2.98 0.89 -1.20
N VAL A 53 3.01 -0.02 -0.21
CA VAL A 53 3.60 -1.35 -0.37
C VAL A 53 2.49 -2.38 -0.61
N GLY A 54 2.62 -3.19 -1.66
CA GLY A 54 1.63 -4.22 -1.98
C GLY A 54 2.16 -5.30 -2.89
N ASN A 55 1.41 -6.39 -3.01
CA ASN A 55 1.80 -7.59 -3.78
C ASN A 55 0.90 -7.83 -4.99
N ASN A 56 -0.08 -6.95 -5.25
CA ASN A 56 -0.94 -7.00 -6.43
C ASN A 56 -0.87 -5.70 -7.23
N ILE A 57 -1.16 -5.79 -8.53
CA ILE A 57 -1.23 -4.59 -9.39
C ILE A 57 -2.33 -3.62 -8.96
N SER A 58 -3.41 -4.11 -8.35
CA SER A 58 -4.46 -3.25 -7.78
C SER A 58 -3.95 -2.37 -6.63
N ASP A 59 -2.95 -2.80 -5.87
CA ASP A 59 -2.28 -2.00 -4.84
C ASP A 59 -1.46 -0.88 -5.47
N MET A 60 -0.76 -1.18 -6.56
CA MET A 60 0.07 -0.22 -7.28
C MET A 60 -0.81 0.86 -7.91
N LEU A 61 -1.89 0.46 -8.58
CA LEU A 61 -2.89 1.38 -9.10
C LEU A 61 -3.55 2.23 -8.00
N PHE A 62 -3.85 1.64 -6.85
CA PHE A 62 -4.35 2.38 -5.67
C PHE A 62 -3.38 3.46 -5.21
N GLY A 63 -2.09 3.11 -5.08
CA GLY A 63 -1.04 4.07 -4.70
C GLY A 63 -0.94 5.20 -5.72
N ARG A 64 -0.89 4.88 -7.02
CA ARG A 64 -0.85 5.90 -8.09
C ARG A 64 -2.07 6.81 -8.09
N ALA A 65 -3.27 6.25 -7.95
CA ALA A 65 -4.51 7.03 -7.89
C ALA A 65 -4.56 7.96 -6.67
N ALA A 66 -3.87 7.61 -5.58
CA ALA A 66 -3.72 8.44 -4.39
C ALA A 66 -2.51 9.39 -4.42
N GLY A 67 -1.67 9.31 -5.47
CA GLY A 67 -0.46 10.12 -5.62
C GLY A 67 0.75 9.63 -4.80
N MET A 68 0.78 8.37 -4.39
CA MET A 68 1.84 7.76 -3.58
C MET A 68 2.98 7.18 -4.44
N TYR A 69 4.15 7.03 -3.82
CA TYR A 69 5.23 6.20 -4.34
C TYR A 69 4.87 4.71 -4.15
N THR A 70 5.14 3.86 -5.14
CA THR A 70 4.66 2.47 -5.14
C THR A 70 5.79 1.45 -5.10
N VAL A 71 5.71 0.55 -4.13
CA VAL A 71 6.68 -0.52 -3.91
C VAL A 71 5.96 -1.86 -4.03
N PHE A 72 6.36 -2.66 -5.01
CA PHE A 72 5.82 -3.99 -5.23
C PHE A 72 6.66 -5.04 -4.51
N VAL A 73 6.01 -5.92 -3.75
CA VAL A 73 6.67 -7.09 -3.15
C VAL A 73 6.23 -8.37 -3.86
N THR A 74 7.17 -9.22 -4.24
CA THR A 74 6.92 -10.39 -5.10
C THR A 74 6.44 -11.64 -4.35
N THR A 75 5.95 -11.48 -3.11
CA THR A 75 5.60 -12.57 -2.19
C THR A 75 4.55 -13.55 -2.72
N THR A 76 3.64 -13.10 -3.57
CA THR A 76 2.58 -13.94 -4.19
C THR A 76 2.63 -13.99 -5.71
N LEU A 77 3.35 -13.04 -6.33
CA LEU A 77 3.48 -12.91 -7.77
C LEU A 77 4.98 -12.69 -8.07
N PRO A 78 5.76 -13.77 -8.23
CA PRO A 78 7.20 -13.68 -8.48
C PRO A 78 7.52 -13.05 -9.84
N GLU A 79 6.61 -13.20 -10.80
CA GLU A 79 6.83 -12.75 -12.18
C GLU A 79 5.97 -11.51 -12.49
N VAL A 80 6.54 -10.34 -12.22
CA VAL A 80 6.05 -9.08 -12.80
C VAL A 80 7.00 -8.66 -13.90
N LYS A 81 6.46 -8.41 -15.10
CA LYS A 81 7.25 -7.90 -16.22
C LYS A 81 7.68 -6.47 -15.94
N LEU A 82 8.99 -6.23 -15.87
CA LEU A 82 9.58 -4.91 -15.68
C LEU A 82 10.17 -4.37 -17.00
N PRO A 83 10.18 -3.03 -17.21
CA PRO A 83 9.59 -2.01 -16.33
C PRO A 83 8.06 -2.05 -16.36
N HIS A 84 7.42 -1.73 -15.24
CA HIS A 84 5.97 -1.68 -15.13
C HIS A 84 5.51 -0.25 -14.80
N PRO A 85 4.54 0.33 -15.52
CA PRO A 85 4.22 1.77 -15.42
C PRO A 85 3.68 2.19 -14.05
N TYR A 86 3.22 1.25 -13.23
CA TYR A 86 2.65 1.53 -11.91
C TYR A 86 3.57 1.18 -10.75
N ILE A 87 4.78 0.70 -10.98
CA ILE A 87 5.70 0.22 -9.94
C ILE A 87 6.96 1.09 -9.96
N ASP A 88 7.30 1.72 -8.84
CA ASP A 88 8.55 2.46 -8.72
C ASP A 88 9.71 1.56 -8.27
N LEU A 89 9.49 0.69 -7.27
CA LEU A 89 10.48 -0.26 -6.77
C LEU A 89 9.91 -1.67 -6.60
N VAL A 90 10.81 -2.66 -6.65
CA VAL A 90 10.47 -4.08 -6.47
C VAL A 90 11.42 -4.71 -5.45
N PHE A 91 10.85 -5.48 -4.52
CA PHE A 91 11.59 -6.29 -3.54
C PHE A 91 10.95 -7.67 -3.40
N ASN A 92 11.66 -8.65 -2.83
CA ASN A 92 11.10 -9.98 -2.62
C ASN A 92 10.05 -10.00 -1.51
N ASN A 93 10.20 -9.15 -0.49
CA ASN A 93 9.30 -9.05 0.64
C ASN A 93 9.41 -7.69 1.37
N LEU A 94 8.57 -7.50 2.38
CA LEU A 94 8.54 -6.25 3.17
C LEU A 94 9.84 -6.01 3.95
N ASN A 95 10.49 -7.06 4.48
CA ASN A 95 11.72 -6.89 5.24
C ASN A 95 12.86 -6.39 4.36
N GLU A 96 13.01 -6.96 3.17
CA GLU A 96 14.03 -6.51 2.21
C GLU A 96 13.83 -5.05 1.80
N PHE A 97 12.57 -4.61 1.63
CA PHE A 97 12.30 -3.20 1.40
C PHE A 97 12.77 -2.33 2.58
N VAL A 98 12.48 -2.75 3.82
CA VAL A 98 12.91 -2.03 5.03
C VAL A 98 14.43 -1.93 5.13
N ASP A 99 15.16 -3.01 4.82
CA ASP A 99 16.63 -3.04 4.83
C ASP A 99 17.26 -2.11 3.77
N ASN A 100 16.47 -1.66 2.79
CA ASN A 100 16.87 -0.77 1.71
C ASN A 100 16.11 0.56 1.72
N LEU A 101 15.51 0.95 2.86
CA LEU A 101 14.92 2.28 2.98
C LEU A 101 16.02 3.34 2.79
N PRO A 102 15.78 4.36 1.95
CA PRO A 102 16.72 5.47 1.76
C PRO A 102 16.92 6.30 3.02
#